data_AF-A0A830CNP6-F1
#
_entry.id   AF-A0A830CNP6-F1
#
_cell.length_a   1.000
_cell.length_b   1.000
_cell.length_c   1.000
_cell.angle_alpha   90.00
_cell.angle_beta   90.00
_cell.angle_gamma   90.00
#
_symmetry.space_group_name_H-M   'P 1'
#
loop_
_entity.id
_entity.type
_entity.pdbx_description
1 polymer ?
#
loop_
_entity_poly.entity_id
_entity_poly.type
_entity_poly.pdbx_seq_one_letter_code
_entity_poly.pdbx_strand_id
1 'polypeptide(L)' 'MKLVRFLMKLNNETVSIELKNGTVVHGTITGVDISMNTHLKTVKLTLKGKNPVTMDHLSVRGRGRGRGRGRGRGRGR' A
#
# COMPACT_ATOMS: atom_id res chain seq x y z
N MET A 1 0.52 -5.48 -16.21
CA MET A 1 0.71 -5.32 -14.74
C MET A 1 0.83 -6.69 -14.08
N LYS A 2 1.97 -7.38 -14.26
CA LYS A 2 2.19 -8.72 -13.69
C LYS A 2 2.57 -8.64 -12.20
N LEU A 3 3.31 -7.61 -11.80
CA LEU A 3 3.78 -7.43 -10.43
C LEU A 3 2.65 -7.09 -9.43
N VAL A 4 1.75 -6.15 -9.77
CA VAL A 4 0.62 -5.82 -8.88
C VAL A 4 -0.26 -7.05 -8.65
N ARG A 5 -0.53 -7.84 -9.69
CA ARG A 5 -1.27 -9.11 -9.56
C ARG A 5 -0.54 -10.15 -8.70
N PHE A 6 0.78 -10.10 -8.62
CA PHE A 6 1.54 -10.92 -7.67
C PHE A 6 1.34 -10.41 -6.23
N LEU A 7 1.47 -9.11 -5.99
CA LEU A 7 1.26 -8.51 -4.66
C LEU A 7 -0.15 -8.77 -4.11
N MET A 8 -1.17 -8.75 -4.98
CA MET A 8 -2.55 -9.09 -4.63
C MET A 8 -2.74 -10.53 -4.10
N LYS A 9 -1.77 -11.44 -4.34
CA LYS A 9 -1.82 -12.82 -3.84
C LYS A 9 -1.19 -13.01 -2.46
N LEU A 10 -0.52 -11.99 -1.91
CA LEU A 10 0.19 -12.09 -0.63
C LEU A 10 -0.74 -11.99 0.60
N ASN A 11 -2.00 -12.43 0.49
CA ASN A 11 -2.93 -12.37 1.60
C ASN A 11 -2.51 -13.36 2.70
N ASN A 12 -2.60 -12.93 3.96
CA ASN A 12 -2.09 -13.62 5.15
C ASN A 12 -0.56 -13.76 5.24
N GLU A 13 0.20 -13.16 4.32
CA GLU A 13 1.66 -13.10 4.43
C GLU A 13 2.06 -12.00 5.41
N THR A 14 3.04 -12.31 6.27
CA THR A 14 3.62 -11.32 7.18
C THR A 14 4.83 -10.67 6.53
N VAL A 15 4.81 -9.35 6.43
CA VAL A 15 5.77 -8.57 5.67
C VAL A 15 6.32 -7.41 6.49
N SER A 16 7.49 -6.92 6.08
CA SER A 16 8.03 -5.64 6.50
C SER A 16 8.04 -4.69 5.30
N ILE A 17 7.38 -3.54 5.44
CA ILE A 17 7.27 -2.50 4.41
C ILE A 17 8.01 -1.27 4.91
N GLU A 18 9.03 -0.84 4.17
CA GLU A 18 9.67 0.46 4.39
C GLU A 18 8.94 1.54 3.59
N LEU A 19 8.44 2.56 4.29
CA LEU A 19 7.82 3.74 3.69
C LEU A 19 8.90 4.73 3.26
N LYS A 20 8.54 5.60 2.30
CA LYS A 20 9.44 6.63 1.75
C LYS A 20 10.07 7.58 2.76
N ASN A 21 9.43 7.74 3.93
CA ASN A 21 9.93 8.60 5.01
C ASN A 21 10.83 7.84 6.00
N GLY A 22 11.20 6.58 5.70
CA GLY A 22 11.99 5.72 6.58
C GLY A 22 11.22 5.10 7.74
N THR A 23 9.89 5.20 7.73
CA THR A 23 9.04 4.45 8.68
C THR A 23 8.96 3.00 8.24
N VAL A 24 9.14 2.06 9.16
CA VAL A 24 9.01 0.62 8.89
C VAL A 24 7.69 0.12 9.47
N VAL A 25 6.92 -0.59 8.64
CA VAL A 25 5.67 -1.23 9.01
C VAL A 25 5.87 -2.74 8.95
N HIS A 26 5.81 -3.43 10.08
CA HIS A 26 5.79 -4.88 10.13
C HIS A 26 4.36 -5.35 10.44
N GLY A 27 3.81 -6.29 9.66
CA GLY A 27 2.46 -6.79 9.92
C GLY A 27 1.99 -7.80 8.89
N THR A 28 0.79 -8.36 9.10
CA THR A 28 0.21 -9.38 8.23
C THR A 28 -0.77 -8.76 7.24
N ILE A 29 -0.59 -9.05 5.95
CA ILE A 29 -1.44 -8.52 4.88
C ILE A 29 -2.84 -9.13 5.00
N THR A 30 -3.86 -8.28 4.94
CA THR A 30 -5.26 -8.68 4.79
C THR A 30 -5.79 -8.44 3.38
N GLY A 31 -5.13 -7.59 2.60
CA GLY A 31 -5.46 -7.35 1.20
C GLY A 31 -4.56 -6.31 0.54
N VAL A 32 -4.39 -6.43 -0.78
CA VAL A 32 -3.71 -5.44 -1.62
C VAL A 32 -4.60 -5.14 -2.83
N ASP A 33 -4.79 -3.86 -3.17
CA ASP A 33 -5.60 -3.45 -4.31
C ASP A 33 -4.77 -3.17 -5.58
N ILE A 34 -5.45 -2.84 -6.69
CA ILE A 34 -4.81 -2.55 -7.99
C ILE A 34 -3.93 -1.29 -7.99
N SER A 35 -4.15 -0.38 -7.03
CA SER A 35 -3.36 0.83 -6.82
C SER A 35 -2.18 0.60 -5.86
N MET A 36 -1.99 -0.63 -5.39
CA MET A 36 -1.04 -1.05 -4.37
C MET A 36 -1.32 -0.42 -2.99
N ASN A 37 -2.56 -0.07 -2.69
CA ASN A 37 -2.93 0.15 -1.29
C ASN A 37 -2.90 -1.20 -0.59
N THR A 38 -2.25 -1.24 0.58
CA THR A 38 -2.02 -2.47 1.33
C THR A 38 -2.66 -2.33 2.70
N HIS A 39 -3.52 -3.27 3.05
CA HIS A 39 -4.17 -3.36 4.34
C HIS A 39 -3.49 -4.44 5.19
N LEU A 40 -3.24 -4.12 6.45
CA LEU A 40 -2.49 -4.94 7.38
C LEU A 40 -3.25 -5.10 8.70
N LYS A 41 -3.03 -6.24 9.36
CA LYS A 41 -3.41 -6.52 10.75
C LYS A 41 -2.17 -6.91 11.57
N THR A 42 -2.30 -6.88 12.89
CA THR A 42 -1.23 -7.25 13.84
C THR A 42 0.06 -6.48 13.54
N VAL A 43 -0.03 -5.16 13.61
CA VAL A 43 0.99 -4.25 13.07
C VAL A 43 1.92 -3.76 14.16
N LYS A 44 3.22 -3.73 13.86
CA LYS A 44 4.26 -3.02 14.59
C LYS A 44 4.86 -1.94 13.69
N LEU A 45 4.61 -0.69 14.06
CA LEU A 45 5.05 0.51 13.34
C LEU A 45 6.28 1.11 14.02
N THR A 46 7.39 1.26 13.29
CA THR A 46 8.60 1.93 13.79
C THR A 46 8.86 3.18 12.98
N LEU A 47 8.58 4.34 13.58
CA LEU A 47 8.94 5.63 13.00
C LEU A 47 10.46 5.81 13.05
N LYS A 48 11.04 6.51 12.07
CA LYS A 48 12.50 6.76 12.01
C LYS A 48 12.99 7.39 13.32
N GLY A 49 13.90 6.70 14.01
CA GLY A 49 14.51 7.16 15.27
C GLY A 49 13.57 7.14 16.48
N LYS A 50 12.43 6.43 16.42
CA LYS A 50 11.51 6.29 17.57
C LYS A 50 11.28 4.82 17.90
N ASN A 51 10.74 4.60 19.11
CA ASN A 51 10.36 3.27 19.56
C ASN A 51 9.17 2.72 18.74
N PRO A 52 9.10 1.40 18.54
CA PRO A 52 7.97 0.77 17.86
C PRO A 52 6.65 0.96 18.61
N VAL A 53 5.56 1.11 17.85
CA VAL A 53 4.19 1.22 18.35
C VAL A 53 3.35 0.10 17.73
N THR A 54 2.56 -0.60 18.55
CA THR A 54 1.66 -1.67 18.09
C THR A 54 0.28 -1.12 17.72
N MET A 55 -0.34 -1.69 16.69
CA MET A 55 -1.67 -1.33 16.21
C MET A 55 -2.40 -2.58 15.71
N ASP A 56 -3.71 -2.67 15.90
CA ASP A 56 -4.49 -3.82 15.42
C ASP A 56 -4.60 -3.83 13.89
N HIS A 57 -4.81 -2.66 13.28
CA HIS A 57 -4.98 -2.48 11.84
C HIS A 57 -4.24 -1.24 11.34
N LEU A 58 -3.66 -1.33 10.12
CA LEU A 58 -3.08 -0.20 9.42
C LEU A 58 -3.29 -0.34 7.91
N SER A 59 -3.54 0.78 7.21
CA SER A 59 -3.55 0.80 5.75
C SER A 59 -2.44 1.70 5.22
N VAL A 60 -1.62 1.17 4.31
CA VAL A 60 -0.54 1.89 3.64
C VAL A 60 -0.97 2.25 2.23
N ARG A 61 -0.87 3.53 1.88
CA ARG A 61 -1.25 4.01 0.55
C ARG A 61 -0.19 3.62 -0.49
N GLY A 62 -0.64 2.95 -1.55
CA GLY A 62 0.16 2.71 -2.74
C GLY A 62 0.35 4.00 -3.53
N ARG A 63 1.55 4.18 -4.12
CA ARG A 63 1.76 5.28 -5.07
C ARG A 63 1.28 4.85 -6.45
N GLY A 64 -0.04 4.86 -6.64
CA GLY A 64 -0.62 4.68 -7.96
C GLY A 64 -0.08 5.73 -8.94
N ARG A 65 0.29 5.33 -10.16
CA ARG A 65 0.30 6.28 -11.28
C ARG A 65 -1.15 6.66 -11.46
N GLY A 66 -1.53 7.87 -11.02
CA GLY A 66 -2.83 8.42 -11.34
C GLY A 66 -3.01 8.28 -12.85
N ARG A 67 -3.98 7.46 -13.28
CA ARG A 67 -4.47 7.56 -14.64
C ARG A 67 -5.11 8.94 -14.69
N GLY A 68 -4.33 9.90 -15.18
CA GLY A 68 -4.78 11.25 -15.44
C GLY A 68 -6.13 11.19 -16.13
N ARG A 69 -7.05 11.93 -15.55
CA ARG A 69 -8.44 12.09 -15.96
C ARG A 69 -8.53 12.37 -17.47
N GLY A 70 -9.53 11.74 -18.09
CA GLY A 70 -10.19 12.14 -19.33
C GLY A 70 -9.37 12.87 -20.39
N ARG A 71 -8.95 12.14 -21.44
CA ARG A 71 -8.95 12.75 -22.77
C ARG A 71 -10.42 13.04 -23.12
N GLY A 72 -10.86 14.27 -22.86
CA GLY A 72 -12.10 14.80 -23.42
C GLY A 72 -11.98 14.81 -24.93
N ARG A 73 -12.43 13.73 -25.58
CA ARG A 73 -12.83 13.75 -26.99
C ARG A 73 -14.31 14.07 -27.02
N GLY A 74 -14.64 15.32 -27.28
CA GLY A 74 -15.98 15.78 -27.64
C GLY A 74 -15.79 17.08 -28.43
N ARG A 75 -15.78 17.04 -29.76
CA ARG A 75 -16.89 16.93 -30.72
C ARG A 75 -17.01 18.30 -31.40
N GLY A 76 -17.11 18.26 -32.73
CA GLY A 76 -16.88 19.40 -33.61
C GLY A 76 -17.88 20.54 -33.44
N ARG A 77 -17.47 21.66 -34.04
CA ARG A 77 -18.28 22.34 -35.04
C ARG A 77 -17.45 22.38 -36.32
#